data_AF-A0A1C1CZ24-F1
#
_entry.id   AF-A0A1C1CZ24-F1
#
_cell.length_a   1.000
_cell.length_b   1.000
_cell.length_c   1.000
_cell.angle_alpha   90.00
_cell.angle_beta   90.00
_cell.angle_gamma   90.00
#
_symmetry.space_group_name_H-M   'P 1'
#
loop_
_entity.id
_entity.type
_entity.pdbx_description
1 polymer ?
#
loop_
_entity_poly.entity_id
_entity_poly.type
_entity_poly.pdbx_seq_one_letter_code
_entity_poly.pdbx_strand_id
1 'polypeptide(L)'
;MPPQAAATLASALLATTEHAIIPLTAKQVAQGSKLFGAAILERASLRTVLAETNNERESPLLHGEINCIQQFFKLPRDTRPETKECIFFATHEPCSLCLSGITWSGFNEFYYMFTYEDSRDLFAIPYDIDILKSVYQVASPGESEATLAAKPLYNRRNKFFTARSLAELIDEVDNEATKTKLKGELHRIKQMYHGLSATYQEGKQSGAESSSIFK
;
A
#
# COMPACT_ATOMS: atom_id res chain seq x y z
N MET A 1 10.58 16.11 -6.76
CA MET A 1 11.53 15.16 -7.36
C MET A 1 11.73 15.57 -8.82
N PRO A 2 12.94 15.58 -9.40
CA PRO A 2 13.12 15.92 -10.81
C PRO A 2 12.22 15.04 -11.72
N PRO A 3 11.72 15.52 -12.86
CA PRO A 3 10.81 14.75 -13.73
C PRO A 3 11.36 13.37 -14.14
N GLN A 4 12.67 13.29 -14.44
CA GLN A 4 13.36 12.05 -14.75
C GLN A 4 13.32 11.04 -13.59
N ALA A 5 13.33 11.55 -12.36
CA ALA A 5 13.27 10.73 -11.16
C ALA A 5 11.84 10.22 -10.89
N ALA A 6 10.79 10.95 -11.29
CA ALA A 6 9.41 10.46 -11.19
C ALA A 6 9.15 9.24 -12.09
N ALA A 7 9.56 9.31 -13.35
CA ALA A 7 9.40 8.18 -14.29
C ALA A 7 10.19 6.93 -13.85
N THR A 8 11.42 7.15 -13.38
CA THR A 8 12.30 6.07 -12.92
C THR A 8 11.75 5.40 -11.66
N LEU A 9 11.23 6.20 -10.72
CA LEU A 9 10.59 5.69 -9.51
C LEU A 9 9.29 4.94 -9.82
N ALA A 10 8.40 5.51 -10.63
CA ALA A 10 7.15 4.83 -11.01
C ALA A 10 7.44 3.47 -11.66
N SER A 11 8.41 3.42 -12.57
CA SER A 11 8.84 2.17 -13.21
C SER A 11 9.34 1.14 -12.17
N ALA A 12 10.15 1.58 -11.20
CA ALA A 12 10.68 0.70 -10.16
C ALA A 12 9.57 0.15 -9.23
N LEU A 13 8.59 0.99 -8.87
CA LEU A 13 7.44 0.57 -8.05
C LEU A 13 6.54 -0.42 -8.79
N LEU A 14 6.27 -0.20 -10.08
CA LEU A 14 5.51 -1.13 -10.93
C LEU A 14 6.25 -2.47 -11.07
N ALA A 15 7.55 -2.45 -11.40
CA ALA A 15 8.37 -3.66 -11.50
C ALA A 15 8.47 -4.42 -10.17
N THR A 16 8.61 -3.71 -9.05
CA THR A 16 8.61 -4.32 -7.70
C THR A 16 7.27 -4.99 -7.41
N THR A 17 6.16 -4.33 -7.78
CA THR A 17 4.82 -4.91 -7.61
C THR A 17 4.70 -6.22 -8.37
N GLU A 18 5.07 -6.23 -9.64
CA GLU A 18 4.92 -7.39 -10.52
C GLU A 18 5.85 -8.54 -10.15
N HIS A 19 7.14 -8.26 -9.91
CA HIS A 19 8.15 -9.31 -9.80
C HIS A 19 8.43 -9.75 -8.36
N ALA A 20 8.15 -8.90 -7.37
CA ALA A 20 8.43 -9.20 -5.96
C ALA A 20 7.15 -9.37 -5.14
N ILE A 21 6.17 -8.47 -5.25
CA ILE A 21 5.00 -8.49 -4.37
C ILE A 21 3.94 -9.50 -4.85
N ILE A 22 3.52 -9.46 -6.12
CA ILE A 22 2.46 -10.33 -6.63
C ILE A 22 2.74 -11.82 -6.41
N PRO A 23 3.95 -12.36 -6.65
CA PRO A 23 4.23 -13.78 -6.39
C PRO A 23 4.04 -14.18 -4.93
N LEU A 24 4.45 -13.32 -3.98
CA LEU A 24 4.25 -13.54 -2.54
C LEU A 24 2.77 -13.48 -2.18
N THR A 25 2.08 -12.44 -2.67
CA THR A 25 0.64 -12.25 -2.44
C THR A 25 -0.19 -13.41 -2.99
N ALA A 26 0.12 -13.91 -4.20
CA ALA A 26 -0.56 -15.06 -4.79
C ALA A 26 -0.47 -16.29 -3.89
N LYS A 27 0.71 -16.57 -3.33
CA LYS A 27 0.92 -17.69 -2.41
C LYS A 27 0.11 -17.55 -1.12
N GLN A 28 0.03 -16.36 -0.55
CA GLN A 28 -0.70 -16.10 0.70
C GLN A 28 -2.22 -16.06 0.49
N VAL A 29 -2.67 -15.47 -0.62
CA VAL A 29 -4.08 -15.48 -1.03
C VAL A 29 -4.61 -16.89 -1.24
N ALA A 30 -3.82 -17.76 -1.88
CA ALA A 30 -4.17 -19.18 -2.03
C ALA A 30 -4.34 -19.93 -0.68
N GLN A 31 -3.88 -19.34 0.42
CA GLN A 31 -4.01 -19.87 1.77
C GLN A 31 -5.05 -19.12 2.62
N GLY A 32 -5.78 -18.15 2.04
CA GLY A 32 -6.86 -17.42 2.69
C GLY A 32 -6.50 -16.03 3.22
N SER A 33 -5.27 -15.55 3.03
CA SER A 33 -4.87 -14.19 3.44
C SER A 33 -5.37 -13.14 2.43
N LYS A 34 -5.66 -11.91 2.89
CA LYS A 34 -5.93 -10.76 2.01
C LYS A 34 -4.76 -10.44 1.06
N LEU A 35 -5.09 -9.78 -0.04
CA LEU A 35 -4.19 -9.44 -1.15
C LEU A 35 -3.28 -8.21 -0.91
N PHE A 36 -3.04 -7.79 0.33
CA PHE A 36 -2.31 -6.56 0.64
C PHE A 36 -0.81 -6.81 0.74
N GLY A 37 0.01 -6.05 0.02
CA GLY A 37 1.46 -6.21 0.02
C GLY A 37 2.20 -4.90 0.15
N ALA A 38 3.49 -5.00 0.46
CA ALA A 38 4.37 -3.85 0.60
C ALA A 38 5.80 -4.21 0.21
N ALA A 39 6.60 -3.19 -0.06
CA ALA A 39 8.01 -3.31 -0.31
C ALA A 39 8.77 -2.09 0.22
N ILE A 40 10.06 -2.31 0.46
CA ILE A 40 11.01 -1.28 0.87
C ILE A 40 12.09 -1.25 -0.20
N LEU A 41 12.30 -0.09 -0.81
CA LEU A 41 13.31 0.13 -1.85
C LEU A 41 14.39 1.06 -1.30
N GLU A 42 15.64 0.82 -1.68
CA GLU A 42 16.74 1.75 -1.40
C GLU A 42 16.57 3.01 -2.26
N ARG A 43 16.61 4.20 -1.65
CA ARG A 43 16.35 5.47 -2.33
C ARG A 43 17.32 5.77 -3.47
N ALA A 44 18.60 5.46 -3.27
CA ALA A 44 19.66 5.80 -4.22
C ALA A 44 19.63 4.94 -5.49
N SER A 45 19.39 3.63 -5.34
CA SER A 45 19.44 2.66 -6.45
C SER A 45 18.06 2.21 -6.93
N LEU A 46 17.00 2.47 -6.14
CA LEU A 46 15.66 1.90 -6.30
C LEU A 46 15.61 0.37 -6.31
N ARG A 47 16.66 -0.29 -5.82
CA ARG A 47 16.66 -1.73 -5.63
C ARG A 47 15.69 -2.09 -4.51
N THR A 48 14.84 -3.09 -4.75
CA THR A 48 14.01 -3.70 -3.71
C THR A 48 14.93 -4.31 -2.65
N VAL A 49 14.86 -3.79 -1.43
CA VAL A 49 15.55 -4.33 -0.25
C VAL A 49 14.78 -5.53 0.26
N LEU A 50 13.46 -5.39 0.34
CA LEU A 50 12.54 -6.42 0.80
C LEU A 50 11.15 -6.18 0.21
N ALA A 51 10.42 -7.26 -0.06
CA ALA A 51 9.00 -7.24 -0.36
C ALA A 51 8.31 -8.30 0.47
N GLU A 52 7.12 -7.98 0.96
CA GLU A 52 6.30 -8.86 1.79
C GLU A 52 4.82 -8.66 1.48
N THR A 53 4.00 -9.58 1.99
CA THR A 53 2.55 -9.52 1.84
C THR A 53 1.85 -9.76 3.17
N ASN A 54 0.52 -9.69 3.17
CA ASN A 54 -0.30 -9.90 4.35
C ASN A 54 -0.06 -11.31 4.93
N ASN A 55 0.08 -11.38 6.25
CA ASN A 55 0.26 -12.60 7.02
C ASN A 55 -0.74 -12.65 8.20
N GLU A 56 -1.99 -12.26 7.92
CA GLU A 56 -3.07 -12.14 8.91
C GLU A 56 -3.44 -13.46 9.59
N ARG A 57 -3.01 -14.59 9.01
CA ARG A 57 -3.17 -15.92 9.59
C ARG A 57 -2.25 -16.16 10.79
N GLU A 58 -1.07 -15.54 10.81
CA GLU A 58 -0.18 -15.56 11.98
C GLU A 58 -0.64 -14.55 13.04
N SER A 59 -1.05 -13.36 12.61
CA SER A 59 -1.65 -12.36 13.49
C SER A 59 -2.47 -11.37 12.67
N PRO A 60 -3.70 -11.01 13.10
CA PRO A 60 -4.57 -10.09 12.35
C PRO A 60 -3.96 -8.70 12.17
N LEU A 61 -2.90 -8.35 12.91
CA LEU A 61 -2.18 -7.08 12.78
C LEU A 61 -1.11 -7.09 11.69
N LEU A 62 -0.72 -8.26 11.18
CA LEU A 62 0.32 -8.42 10.16
C LEU A 62 -0.24 -8.15 8.75
N HIS A 63 -0.75 -6.93 8.56
CA HIS A 63 -1.03 -6.37 7.23
C HIS A 63 0.24 -6.34 6.39
N GLY A 64 0.11 -6.19 5.06
CA GLY A 64 1.27 -6.20 4.16
C GLY A 64 2.37 -5.23 4.58
N GLU A 65 1.97 -4.03 5.02
CA GLU A 65 2.86 -2.97 5.48
C GLU A 65 3.54 -3.34 6.81
N ILE A 66 2.76 -3.77 7.80
CA ILE A 66 3.30 -4.14 9.12
C ILE A 66 4.20 -5.37 9.01
N ASN A 67 3.80 -6.40 8.25
CA ASN A 67 4.64 -7.57 8.02
C ASN A 67 5.95 -7.16 7.33
N CYS A 68 5.89 -6.34 6.27
CA CYS A 68 7.10 -5.83 5.60
C CYS A 68 8.03 -5.09 6.55
N ILE A 69 7.49 -4.24 7.43
CA ILE A 69 8.28 -3.54 8.46
C ILE A 69 8.93 -4.56 9.41
N GLN A 70 8.18 -5.52 9.92
CA GLN A 70 8.71 -6.53 10.85
C GLN A 70 9.84 -7.34 10.22
N GLN A 71 9.66 -7.82 8.99
CA GLN A 71 10.69 -8.58 8.27
C GLN A 71 11.91 -7.72 7.93
N PHE A 72 11.72 -6.43 7.63
CA PHE A 72 12.83 -5.49 7.42
C PHE A 72 13.68 -5.34 8.68
N PHE A 73 13.07 -5.20 9.85
CA PHE A 73 13.81 -5.08 11.11
C PHE A 73 14.43 -6.40 11.60
N LYS A 74 14.08 -7.54 11.00
CA LYS A 74 14.80 -8.81 11.19
C LYS A 74 16.09 -8.92 10.36
N LEU A 75 16.28 -8.09 9.33
CA LEU A 75 17.55 -8.04 8.60
C LEU A 75 18.69 -7.62 9.53
N PRO A 76 19.90 -8.20 9.38
CA PRO A 76 21.07 -7.83 10.17
C PRO A 76 21.36 -6.32 10.11
N ARG A 77 21.60 -5.69 11.27
CA ARG A 77 21.71 -4.22 11.38
C ARG A 77 22.84 -3.63 10.53
N ASP A 78 23.91 -4.38 10.32
CA ASP A 78 25.09 -4.01 9.52
C ASP A 78 24.83 -4.02 8.00
N THR A 79 23.84 -4.77 7.53
CA THR A 79 23.47 -4.86 6.11
C THR A 79 22.12 -4.19 5.79
N ARG A 80 21.36 -3.81 6.82
CA ARG A 80 20.06 -3.16 6.70
C ARG A 80 20.24 -1.64 6.47
N PRO A 81 19.72 -1.07 5.38
CA PRO A 81 19.78 0.38 5.16
C PRO A 81 19.01 1.14 6.25
N GLU A 82 19.39 2.39 6.48
CA GLU A 82 18.61 3.27 7.36
C GLU A 82 17.26 3.60 6.70
N THR A 83 16.19 3.65 7.48
CA THR A 83 14.82 3.80 6.96
C THR A 83 14.59 5.11 6.20
N LYS A 84 15.34 6.17 6.54
CA LYS A 84 15.30 7.46 5.82
C LYS A 84 15.95 7.40 4.43
N GLU A 85 16.85 6.45 4.22
CA GLU A 85 17.47 6.13 2.94
C GLU A 85 16.65 5.13 2.12
N CYS A 86 15.42 4.85 2.56
CA CYS A 86 14.48 3.97 1.88
C CYS A 86 13.24 4.73 1.42
N ILE A 87 12.56 4.13 0.44
CA ILE A 87 11.21 4.47 0.01
C ILE A 87 10.31 3.30 0.39
N PHE A 88 9.25 3.58 1.14
CA PHE A 88 8.25 2.58 1.47
C PHE A 88 7.18 2.54 0.37
N PHE A 89 6.72 1.35 0.00
CA PHE A 89 5.67 1.18 -0.99
C PHE A 89 4.64 0.20 -0.47
N ALA A 90 3.36 0.58 -0.52
CA ALA A 90 2.24 -0.28 -0.21
C ALA A 90 1.39 -0.51 -1.46
N THR A 91 0.81 -1.68 -1.63
CA THR A 91 -0.07 -1.91 -2.78
C THR A 91 -1.39 -1.18 -2.60
N HIS A 92 -1.84 -0.99 -1.36
CA HIS A 92 -3.07 -0.28 -1.00
C HIS A 92 -2.75 0.88 -0.06
N GLU A 93 -3.61 1.90 -0.05
CA GLU A 93 -3.46 3.06 0.81
C GLU A 93 -3.46 2.61 2.29
N PRO A 94 -2.38 2.91 3.06
CA PRO A 94 -2.22 2.31 4.38
C PRO A 94 -3.29 2.75 5.39
N CYS A 95 -3.90 1.81 6.12
CA CYS A 95 -4.85 2.12 7.17
C CYS A 95 -4.21 2.81 8.40
N SER A 96 -5.00 3.22 9.39
CA SER A 96 -4.49 3.94 10.58
C SER A 96 -3.38 3.20 11.35
N LEU A 97 -3.47 1.86 11.44
CA LEU A 97 -2.42 1.01 12.01
C LEU A 97 -1.12 1.13 11.20
N CYS A 98 -1.23 0.94 9.87
CA CYS A 98 -0.08 0.93 8.97
C CYS A 98 0.58 2.32 8.85
N LEU A 99 -0.21 3.41 8.82
CA LEU A 99 0.29 4.79 8.89
C LEU A 99 1.12 5.03 10.14
N SER A 100 0.65 4.53 11.29
CA SER A 100 1.40 4.60 12.55
C SER A 100 2.65 3.73 12.51
N GLY A 101 2.56 2.51 11.95
CA GLY A 101 3.70 1.61 11.77
C GLY A 101 4.82 2.22 10.93
N ILE A 102 4.48 2.82 9.78
CA ILE A 102 5.41 3.54 8.89
C ILE A 102 6.07 4.71 9.65
N THR A 103 5.28 5.47 10.42
CA THR A 103 5.78 6.61 11.21
C THR A 103 6.77 6.16 12.28
N TRP A 104 6.43 5.15 13.09
CA TRP A 104 7.28 4.65 14.18
C TRP A 104 8.56 3.98 13.70
N SER A 105 8.50 3.32 12.54
CA SER A 105 9.68 2.72 11.92
C SER A 105 10.62 3.74 11.28
N GLY A 106 10.18 5.00 11.11
CA GLY A 106 11.03 6.09 10.63
C GLY A 106 11.20 6.14 9.11
N PHE A 107 10.29 5.53 8.34
CA PHE A 107 10.16 5.82 6.91
C PHE A 107 9.49 7.18 6.73
N ASN A 108 10.10 8.05 5.94
CA ASN A 108 9.68 9.45 5.78
C ASN A 108 9.04 9.73 4.41
N GLU A 109 8.99 8.75 3.53
CA GLU A 109 8.31 8.84 2.24
C GLU A 109 7.72 7.49 1.89
N PHE A 110 6.45 7.50 1.48
CA PHE A 110 5.82 6.30 0.97
C PHE A 110 4.89 6.56 -0.21
N TYR A 111 4.69 5.51 -0.99
CA TYR A 111 3.77 5.48 -2.11
C TYR A 111 2.75 4.35 -1.96
N TYR A 112 1.59 4.52 -2.58
CA TYR A 112 0.57 3.47 -2.61
C TYR A 112 -0.12 3.38 -3.98
N MET A 113 -0.56 2.18 -4.37
CA MET A 113 -1.10 1.95 -5.73
C MET A 113 -2.63 2.02 -5.81
N PHE A 114 -3.34 1.36 -4.89
CA PHE A 114 -4.79 1.40 -4.78
C PHE A 114 -5.22 2.37 -3.68
N THR A 115 -6.22 3.20 -3.91
CA THR A 115 -6.79 4.08 -2.87
C THR A 115 -7.74 3.30 -1.95
N TYR A 116 -8.24 3.95 -0.90
CA TYR A 116 -9.33 3.38 -0.11
C TYR A 116 -10.59 3.09 -0.93
N GLU A 117 -10.93 3.95 -1.90
CA GLU A 117 -12.07 3.75 -2.79
C GLU A 117 -11.85 2.54 -3.70
N ASP A 118 -10.65 2.38 -4.28
CA ASP A 118 -10.30 1.17 -5.03
C ASP A 118 -10.47 -0.08 -4.16
N SER A 119 -10.03 -0.03 -2.90
CA SER A 119 -10.09 -1.17 -1.97
C SER A 119 -11.53 -1.58 -1.63
N ARG A 120 -12.38 -0.58 -1.39
CA ARG A 120 -13.80 -0.76 -1.15
C ARG A 120 -14.50 -1.31 -2.40
N ASP A 121 -14.31 -0.66 -3.54
CA ASP A 121 -15.14 -0.88 -4.73
C ASP A 121 -14.67 -2.08 -5.57
N LEU A 122 -13.36 -2.33 -5.66
CA LEU A 122 -12.81 -3.41 -6.48
C LEU A 122 -12.61 -4.72 -5.71
N PHE A 123 -12.40 -4.65 -4.40
CA PHE A 123 -12.06 -5.82 -3.58
C PHE A 123 -13.10 -6.14 -2.49
N ALA A 124 -14.12 -5.29 -2.31
CA ALA A 124 -15.11 -5.43 -1.24
C ALA A 124 -14.47 -5.48 0.16
N ILE A 125 -13.44 -4.66 0.40
CA ILE A 125 -12.76 -4.54 1.69
C ILE A 125 -12.89 -3.08 2.17
N PRO A 126 -14.04 -2.69 2.77
CA PRO A 126 -14.30 -1.30 3.17
C PRO A 126 -13.67 -0.92 4.52
N TYR A 127 -13.23 -1.89 5.31
CA TYR A 127 -12.98 -1.68 6.73
C TYR A 127 -11.88 -0.65 7.04
N ASP A 128 -10.91 -0.46 6.16
CA ASP A 128 -9.87 0.57 6.36
C ASP A 128 -10.45 1.98 6.36
N ILE A 129 -11.33 2.30 5.39
CA ILE A 129 -12.00 3.60 5.32
C ILE A 129 -13.05 3.76 6.41
N ASP A 130 -13.74 2.67 6.77
CA ASP A 130 -14.74 2.69 7.84
C ASP A 130 -14.07 2.97 9.19
N ILE A 131 -12.97 2.28 9.53
CA ILE A 131 -12.20 2.54 10.75
C ILE A 131 -11.67 3.98 10.76
N LEU A 132 -11.11 4.47 9.65
CA LEU A 132 -10.62 5.85 9.57
C LEU A 132 -11.73 6.88 9.86
N LYS A 133 -12.90 6.71 9.24
CA LYS A 133 -14.03 7.62 9.44
C LYS A 133 -14.61 7.49 10.85
N SER A 134 -14.91 6.28 11.30
CA SER A 134 -15.56 6.04 12.59
C SER A 134 -14.69 6.37 13.79
N VAL A 135 -13.37 6.16 13.72
CA VAL A 135 -12.47 6.38 14.86
C VAL A 135 -11.80 7.75 14.83
N TYR A 136 -11.47 8.29 13.64
CA TYR A 136 -10.61 9.48 13.52
C TYR A 136 -11.28 10.71 12.90
N GLN A 137 -12.36 10.58 12.12
CA GLN A 137 -13.06 11.71 11.50
C GLN A 137 -14.07 12.34 12.48
N VAL A 138 -13.57 12.90 13.58
CA VAL A 138 -14.40 13.50 14.62
C VAL A 138 -15.01 14.82 14.13
N ALA A 139 -16.33 14.94 14.24
CA ALA A 139 -17.06 16.15 13.86
C ALA A 139 -16.80 17.30 14.84
N SER A 140 -16.60 18.50 14.32
CA SER A 140 -16.57 19.73 15.12
C SER A 140 -17.99 20.20 15.46
N PRO A 141 -18.22 20.90 16.58
CA PRO A 141 -19.52 21.53 16.85
C PRO A 141 -19.96 22.44 15.70
N GLY A 142 -21.18 22.21 15.17
CA GLY A 142 -21.75 22.97 14.06
C GLY A 142 -21.29 22.53 12.66
N GLU A 143 -20.45 21.51 12.55
CA GLU A 143 -20.01 20.97 11.28
C GLU A 143 -21.11 20.16 10.59
N SER A 144 -21.36 20.45 9.32
CA SER A 144 -22.30 19.67 8.49
C SER A 144 -21.68 18.34 8.04
N GLU A 145 -22.51 17.36 7.71
CA GLU A 145 -22.06 16.09 7.13
C GLU A 145 -21.22 16.29 5.86
N ALA A 146 -21.59 17.25 5.01
CA ALA A 146 -20.85 17.56 3.79
C ALA A 146 -19.45 18.10 4.09
N THR A 147 -19.32 19.00 5.07
CA THR A 147 -18.02 19.53 5.50
C THR A 147 -17.17 18.47 6.20
N LEU A 148 -17.79 17.57 6.96
CA LEU A 148 -17.09 16.45 7.59
C LEU A 148 -16.54 15.51 6.52
N ALA A 149 -17.37 15.09 5.57
CA ALA A 149 -17.01 14.16 4.50
C ALA A 149 -15.92 14.71 3.57
N ALA A 150 -15.83 16.04 3.41
CA ALA A 150 -14.78 16.69 2.62
C ALA A 150 -13.40 16.72 3.30
N LYS A 151 -13.29 16.40 4.60
CA LYS A 151 -11.99 16.36 5.28
C LYS A 151 -11.11 15.24 4.73
N PRO A 152 -9.80 15.50 4.52
CA PRO A 152 -8.87 14.41 4.24
C PRO A 152 -8.81 13.45 5.43
N LEU A 153 -8.78 12.14 5.16
CA LEU A 153 -8.75 11.10 6.21
C LEU A 153 -7.43 11.08 6.99
N TYR A 154 -6.35 11.61 6.39
CA TYR A 154 -5.06 11.85 7.04
C TYR A 154 -4.27 12.91 6.27
N ASN A 155 -3.29 13.53 6.93
CA ASN A 155 -2.38 14.49 6.30
C ASN A 155 -1.30 13.75 5.49
N ARG A 156 -1.48 13.65 4.17
CA ARG A 156 -0.49 13.03 3.26
C ARG A 156 0.90 13.66 3.34
N ARG A 157 0.99 14.95 3.67
CA ARG A 157 2.24 15.64 3.98
C ARG A 157 2.20 16.15 5.41
N ASN A 158 3.10 15.65 6.25
CA ASN A 158 3.19 16.05 7.66
C ASN A 158 4.66 16.05 8.11
N LYS A 159 4.90 16.25 9.42
CA LYS A 159 6.27 16.31 9.99
C LYS A 159 7.03 14.97 9.89
N PHE A 160 6.32 13.86 9.78
CA PHE A 160 6.87 12.51 9.84
C PHE A 160 7.10 11.91 8.46
N PHE A 161 6.13 12.07 7.54
CA PHE A 161 6.22 11.50 6.20
C PHE A 161 5.57 12.36 5.11
N THR A 162 5.89 12.02 3.86
CA THR A 162 5.11 12.38 2.66
C THR A 162 4.56 11.12 2.00
N ALA A 163 3.28 11.14 1.68
CA ALA A 163 2.53 10.06 1.04
C ALA A 163 2.00 10.52 -0.31
N ARG A 164 2.12 9.68 -1.35
CA ARG A 164 1.54 9.94 -2.69
C ARG A 164 1.03 8.66 -3.31
N SER A 165 -0.06 8.75 -4.06
CA SER A 165 -0.47 7.63 -4.91
C SER A 165 0.51 7.43 -6.07
N LEU A 166 0.63 6.21 -6.57
CA LEU A 166 1.42 5.90 -7.76
C LEU A 166 0.82 6.58 -9.01
N ALA A 167 -0.50 6.81 -9.05
CA ALA A 167 -1.15 7.56 -10.11
C ALA A 167 -0.70 9.03 -10.12
N GLU A 168 -0.71 9.72 -8.98
CA GLU A 168 -0.20 11.09 -8.85
C GLU A 168 1.28 11.18 -9.24
N LEU A 169 2.09 10.18 -8.83
CA LEU A 169 3.50 10.11 -9.23
C LEU A 169 3.68 10.01 -10.76
N ILE A 170 2.85 9.22 -11.44
CA ILE A 170 2.89 9.08 -12.90
C ILE A 170 2.43 10.38 -13.58
N ASP A 171 1.47 11.09 -13.00
CA ASP A 171 1.00 12.38 -13.55
C ASP A 171 2.08 13.47 -13.50
N GLU A 172 3.05 13.38 -12.59
CA GLU A 172 4.24 14.26 -12.52
C GLU A 172 5.28 14.03 -13.65
N VAL A 173 5.10 13.03 -14.52
CA VAL A 173 6.05 12.75 -15.61
C VAL A 173 5.84 13.71 -16.79
N ASP A 174 6.83 14.53 -17.14
CA ASP A 174 6.70 15.52 -18.21
C ASP A 174 6.55 14.91 -19.62
N ASN A 175 7.24 13.79 -19.87
CA ASN A 175 7.21 13.15 -21.19
C ASN A 175 5.91 12.35 -21.37
N GLU A 176 5.00 12.86 -22.20
CA GLU A 176 3.67 12.25 -22.42
C GLU A 176 3.71 10.80 -22.93
N ALA A 177 4.70 10.43 -23.74
CA ALA A 177 4.86 9.04 -24.20
C ALA A 177 5.22 8.11 -23.02
N THR A 178 6.12 8.55 -22.14
CA THR A 178 6.51 7.82 -20.92
C THR A 178 5.36 7.76 -19.93
N LYS A 179 4.63 8.87 -19.71
CA LYS A 179 3.43 8.92 -18.87
C LYS A 179 2.37 7.94 -19.36
N THR A 180 2.09 7.93 -20.66
CA THR A 180 1.11 7.03 -21.29
C THR A 180 1.52 5.56 -21.09
N LYS A 181 2.80 5.24 -21.32
CA LYS A 181 3.34 3.90 -21.07
C LYS A 181 3.14 3.46 -19.62
N LEU A 182 3.52 4.31 -18.66
CA LEU A 182 3.40 4.02 -17.23
C LEU A 182 1.94 3.86 -16.78
N LYS A 183 1.00 4.65 -17.32
CA LYS A 183 -0.44 4.48 -17.07
C LYS A 183 -0.93 3.13 -17.59
N GLY A 184 -0.45 2.69 -18.76
CA GLY A 184 -0.75 1.37 -19.31
C GLY A 184 -0.20 0.23 -18.43
N GLU A 185 1.03 0.36 -17.95
CA GLU A 185 1.64 -0.61 -17.02
C GLU A 185 0.90 -0.66 -15.67
N LEU A 186 0.55 0.49 -15.10
CA LEU A 186 -0.28 0.58 -13.89
C LEU A 186 -1.61 -0.13 -14.09
N HIS A 187 -2.31 0.14 -15.20
CA HIS A 187 -3.58 -0.52 -15.50
C HIS A 187 -3.40 -2.04 -15.59
N ARG A 188 -2.40 -2.52 -16.34
CA ARG A 188 -2.11 -3.95 -16.48
C ARG A 188 -1.81 -4.61 -15.14
N ILE A 189 -1.01 -3.98 -14.28
CA ILE A 189 -0.69 -4.51 -12.95
C ILE A 189 -1.93 -4.52 -12.05
N LYS A 190 -2.76 -3.47 -12.08
CA LYS A 190 -4.06 -3.47 -11.38
C LYS A 190 -4.96 -4.63 -11.87
N GLN A 191 -4.91 -4.99 -13.16
CA GLN A 191 -5.66 -6.15 -13.67
C GLN A 191 -5.17 -7.49 -13.10
N MET A 192 -3.88 -7.65 -12.84
CA MET A 192 -3.36 -8.86 -12.19
C MET A 192 -3.95 -9.05 -10.78
N TYR A 193 -4.23 -7.95 -10.07
CA TYR A 193 -4.89 -7.97 -8.76
C TYR A 193 -6.36 -8.41 -8.81
N HIS A 194 -7.06 -8.26 -9.94
CA HIS A 194 -8.40 -8.85 -10.07
C HIS A 194 -8.35 -10.39 -10.04
N GLY A 195 -7.32 -11.00 -10.61
CA GLY A 195 -7.11 -12.45 -10.50
C GLY A 195 -6.88 -12.90 -9.06
N LEU A 196 -6.04 -12.16 -8.32
CA LEU A 196 -5.82 -12.41 -6.88
C LEU A 196 -7.11 -12.23 -6.06
N SER A 197 -7.89 -11.18 -6.36
CA SER A 197 -9.17 -10.93 -5.71
C SER A 197 -10.16 -12.08 -5.97
N ALA A 198 -10.27 -12.56 -7.21
CA ALA A 198 -11.14 -13.69 -7.55
C ALA A 198 -10.79 -14.93 -6.72
N THR A 199 -9.50 -15.30 -6.66
CA THR A 199 -9.04 -16.43 -5.82
C THR A 199 -9.37 -16.23 -4.34
N TYR A 200 -9.18 -15.01 -3.81
CA TYR A 200 -9.52 -14.69 -2.42
C TYR A 200 -11.02 -14.82 -2.14
N GLN A 201 -11.87 -14.31 -3.03
CA GLN A 201 -13.32 -14.35 -2.87
C GLN A 201 -13.87 -15.77 -3.01
N GLU A 202 -13.34 -16.58 -3.94
CA GLU A 202 -13.64 -18.02 -4.04
C GLU A 202 -13.24 -18.78 -2.77
N GLY A 203 -12.08 -18.45 -2.19
CA GLY A 203 -11.64 -18.98 -0.90
C GLY A 203 -12.65 -18.68 0.22
N LYS A 204 -13.13 -17.44 0.30
CA LYS A 204 -14.18 -17.07 1.27
C LYS A 204 -15.48 -17.83 1.07
N GLN A 205 -15.94 -17.98 -0.17
CA GLN A 205 -17.18 -18.69 -0.49
C GLN A 205 -17.09 -20.19 -0.20
N SER A 206 -15.91 -20.78 -0.35
CA SER A 206 -15.64 -22.19 -0.02
C SER A 206 -15.37 -22.44 1.48
N GLY A 207 -15.46 -21.41 2.32
CA GLY A 207 -15.33 -21.53 3.78
C GLY A 207 -13.90 -21.51 4.30
N ALA A 208 -12.94 -20.98 3.53
CA ALA A 208 -11.61 -20.71 4.06
C ALA A 208 -11.73 -19.78 5.29
N GLU A 209 -11.15 -20.20 6.42
CA GLU A 209 -11.14 -19.40 7.63
C GLU A 209 -10.40 -18.08 7.38
N SER A 210 -11.12 -16.96 7.46
CA SER A 210 -10.52 -15.63 7.51
C SER A 210 -10.26 -15.29 8.97
N SER A 211 -9.08 -14.74 9.26
CA SER A 211 -8.78 -14.15 10.57
C SER A 211 -9.44 -12.78 10.76
N SER A 212 -10.18 -12.27 9.77
CA SER A 212 -10.97 -11.05 9.89
C SER A 212 -12.09 -11.24 10.91
N ILE A 213 -12.08 -10.41 11.95
CA ILE A 213 -13.21 -10.33 12.91
C ILE A 213 -14.43 -9.61 12.32
N PHE A 214 -14.23 -8.84 11.24
CA PHE A 214 -15.29 -8.14 10.54
C PHE A 214 -15.89 -9.08 9.50
N LYS A 215 -17.19 -9.36 9.64
CA LYS A 215 -18.00 -10.22 8.76
C LYS A 215 -18.85 -9.34 7.85
#